data_AF-A0A6L8KLS7-F1
#
_entry.id   AF-A0A6L8KLS7-F1
#
_cell.length_a   1.000
_cell.length_b   1.000
_cell.length_c   1.000
_cell.angle_alpha   90.00
_cell.angle_beta   90.00
_cell.angle_gamma   90.00
#
_symmetry.space_group_name_H-M   'P 1'
#
loop_
_entity.id
_entity.type
_entity.pdbx_description
1 polymer ?
#
loop_
_entity_poly.entity_id
_entity_poly.type
_entity_poly.pdbx_seq_one_letter_code
_entity_poly.pdbx_strand_id
1 'polypeptide(L)'
;MRKVLSVIFLSLSGLQFFIVNVLAFLSGLPLVGKLSSLAIFTGAALVPHLIGLAFGGFRYWKRDTGLVLLSVAGVTAFMMLSIVCLFKSEEFVHLTGENAFNAFSSFYAGGALLALNAGLGWLLVKTGPRRVAIE
;
A
#
# COMPACT_ATOMS: atom_id res chain seq x y z
N MET A 1 -11.55 7.03 -22.99
CA MET A 1 -10.11 6.70 -22.90
C MET A 1 -9.40 7.34 -21.71
N ARG A 2 -9.42 8.68 -21.51
CA ARG A 2 -8.72 9.34 -20.37
C ARG A 2 -9.06 8.79 -18.98
N LYS A 3 -10.34 8.49 -18.71
CA LYS A 3 -10.77 7.87 -17.44
C LYS A 3 -10.16 6.47 -17.23
N VAL A 4 -10.07 5.67 -18.28
CA VAL A 4 -9.49 4.31 -18.22
C VAL A 4 -7.99 4.38 -17.96
N LEU A 5 -7.28 5.26 -18.67
CA LEU A 5 -5.85 5.51 -18.43
C LEU A 5 -5.58 5.97 -17.00
N SER A 6 -6.40 6.90 -16.48
CA SER A 6 -6.31 7.34 -15.08
C SER A 6 -6.40 6.16 -14.10
N VAL A 7 -7.38 5.27 -14.28
CA VAL A 7 -7.53 4.08 -13.44
C VAL A 7 -6.33 3.15 -13.55
N ILE A 8 -5.82 2.87 -14.75
CA ILE A 8 -4.66 1.99 -14.94
C ILE A 8 -3.43 2.52 -14.20
N PHE A 9 -3.12 3.82 -14.33
CA PHE A 9 -1.98 4.44 -13.66
C PHE A 9 -2.15 4.51 -12.13
N LEU A 10 -3.37 4.75 -11.63
CA LEU A 10 -3.67 4.70 -10.20
C LEU A 10 -3.55 3.27 -9.64
N SER A 11 -3.95 2.25 -10.41
CA SER A 11 -3.75 0.85 -10.03
C SER A 11 -2.27 0.46 -10.00
N LEU A 12 -1.48 0.92 -10.99
CA LEU A 12 -0.03 0.70 -11.02
C LEU A 12 0.67 1.36 -9.83
N SER A 13 0.24 2.58 -9.49
CA SER A 13 0.66 3.27 -8.26
C SER A 13 0.32 2.45 -7.01
N GLY A 14 -0.90 1.92 -6.92
CA GLY A 14 -1.34 1.06 -5.83
C GLY A 14 -0.45 -0.18 -5.65
N LEU A 15 -0.05 -0.83 -6.74
CA LEU A 15 0.90 -1.95 -6.71
C LEU A 15 2.24 -1.53 -6.08
N GLN A 16 2.76 -0.37 -6.46
CA GLN A 16 4.02 0.12 -5.93
C GLN A 16 3.91 0.49 -4.45
N PHE A 17 2.82 1.14 -4.03
CA PHE A 17 2.54 1.41 -2.61
C PHE A 17 2.35 0.12 -1.81
N PHE A 18 1.83 -0.95 -2.41
CA PHE A 18 1.76 -2.26 -1.77
C PHE A 18 3.17 -2.80 -1.50
N ILE A 19 4.09 -2.73 -2.47
CA ILE A 19 5.50 -3.11 -2.26
C ILE A 19 6.11 -2.31 -1.11
N VAL A 20 5.88 -0.99 -1.06
CA VAL A 20 6.36 -0.13 0.05
C VAL A 20 5.84 -0.63 1.39
N ASN A 21 4.55 -0.97 1.49
CA ASN A 21 3.99 -1.49 2.73
C ASN A 21 4.60 -2.84 3.10
N VAL A 22 4.75 -3.77 2.16
CA VAL A 22 5.38 -5.08 2.42
C VAL A 22 6.84 -4.93 2.87
N LEU A 23 7.62 -4.04 2.24
CA LEU A 23 8.99 -3.72 2.65
C LEU A 23 9.06 -3.19 4.10
N ALA A 24 8.03 -2.49 4.56
CA ALA A 24 7.98 -2.01 5.94
C ALA A 24 7.80 -3.15 6.96
N PHE A 25 7.21 -4.28 6.56
CA PHE A 25 7.15 -5.49 7.40
C PHE A 25 8.43 -6.31 7.35
N LEU A 26 9.29 -6.13 6.33
CA LEU A 26 10.54 -6.87 6.23
C LEU A 26 11.52 -6.50 7.35
N SER A 27 12.14 -7.53 7.92
CA SER A 27 13.25 -7.45 8.86
C SER A 27 14.60 -7.64 8.15
N GLY A 28 15.70 -7.33 8.84
CA GLY A 28 17.05 -7.58 8.32
C GLY A 28 17.72 -6.40 7.61
N LEU A 29 16.99 -5.31 7.32
CA LEU A 29 17.60 -4.06 6.85
C LEU A 29 17.95 -3.14 8.04
N PRO A 30 19.15 -2.54 8.07
CA PRO A 30 19.45 -1.47 9.02
C PRO A 30 18.50 -0.28 8.79
N LEU A 31 18.21 0.49 9.85
CA LEU A 31 17.19 1.56 9.82
C LEU A 31 17.33 2.50 8.62
N VAL A 32 18.55 2.95 8.32
CA VAL A 32 18.84 3.83 7.18
C VAL A 32 18.54 3.16 5.84
N GLY A 33 18.93 1.89 5.68
CA GLY A 33 18.64 1.11 4.46
C GLY A 33 17.14 0.86 4.27
N LYS A 34 16.41 0.67 5.37
CA LYS A 34 14.96 0.53 5.33
C LYS A 34 14.30 1.84 4.92
N LEU A 35 14.65 2.95 5.55
CA LEU A 35 14.11 4.28 5.21
C LEU A 35 14.45 4.68 3.77
N SER A 36 15.67 4.41 3.30
CA SER A 36 16.05 4.70 1.92
C SER A 36 15.26 3.88 0.92
N SER A 37 15.07 2.57 1.18
CA SER A 37 14.24 1.71 0.33
C SER A 37 12.79 2.20 0.28
N LEU A 38 12.19 2.51 1.44
CA LEU A 38 10.82 3.06 1.52
C LEU A 38 10.71 4.37 0.72
N ALA A 39 11.69 5.27 0.84
CA ALA A 39 11.69 6.54 0.12
C ALA A 39 11.79 6.34 -1.41
N ILE A 40 12.68 5.46 -1.88
CA ILE A 40 12.88 5.20 -3.31
C ILE A 40 11.60 4.60 -3.91
N PHE A 41 11.03 3.57 -3.27
CA PHE A 41 9.83 2.91 -3.77
C PHE A 41 8.59 3.82 -3.67
N THR A 42 8.52 4.68 -2.65
CA THR A 42 7.48 5.72 -2.56
C THR A 42 7.62 6.74 -3.69
N GLY A 43 8.83 7.21 -3.96
CA GLY A 43 9.10 8.11 -5.09
C GLY A 43 8.68 7.48 -6.43
N ALA A 44 9.01 6.21 -6.63
CA ALA A 44 8.58 5.44 -7.80
C ALA A 44 7.05 5.25 -7.87
N ALA A 45 6.36 5.16 -6.72
CA ALA A 45 4.90 5.05 -6.67
C ALA A 45 4.22 6.38 -7.04
N LEU A 46 4.82 7.51 -6.67
CA LEU A 46 4.28 8.83 -6.95
C LEU A 46 4.24 9.16 -8.45
N VAL A 47 5.18 8.66 -9.25
CA VAL A 47 5.22 8.92 -10.70
C VAL A 47 3.93 8.46 -11.42
N PRO A 48 3.55 7.15 -11.40
CA PRO A 48 2.30 6.71 -11.98
C PRO A 48 1.09 7.32 -11.27
N HIS A 49 1.19 7.61 -9.96
CA HIS A 49 0.10 8.26 -9.23
C HIS A 49 -0.23 9.64 -9.80
N LEU A 50 0.78 10.50 -9.97
CA LEU A 50 0.63 11.85 -10.52
C LEU A 50 0.13 11.82 -11.96
N ILE A 51 0.62 10.87 -12.78
CA ILE A 51 0.14 10.67 -14.15
C ILE A 51 -1.35 10.28 -14.14
N GLY A 52 -1.74 9.34 -13.26
CA GLY A 52 -3.13 8.91 -13.10
C GLY A 52 -4.05 10.07 -12.69
N LEU A 53 -3.61 10.89 -11.75
CA LEU A 53 -4.32 12.11 -11.33
C LEU A 53 -4.42 13.16 -12.43
N ALA A 54 -3.35 13.35 -13.22
CA ALA A 54 -3.31 14.29 -14.34
C ALA A 54 -4.33 13.92 -15.42
N PHE A 55 -4.49 12.64 -15.74
CA PHE A 55 -5.54 12.19 -16.67
C PHE A 55 -6.96 12.44 -16.14
N GLY A 56 -7.13 12.48 -14.81
CA GLY A 56 -8.38 12.86 -14.14
C GLY A 56 -8.57 14.37 -13.94
N GLY A 57 -7.61 15.19 -14.39
CA GLY A 57 -7.63 16.66 -14.25
C GLY A 57 -7.53 17.14 -12.80
N PHE A 58 -6.99 16.32 -11.90
CA PHE A 58 -6.87 16.59 -10.46
C PHE A 58 -8.19 16.91 -9.72
N ARG A 59 -9.35 16.88 -10.38
CA ARG A 59 -10.63 17.30 -9.78
C ARG A 59 -11.02 16.51 -8.53
N TYR A 60 -10.67 15.22 -8.50
CA TYR A 60 -10.98 14.30 -7.40
C TYR A 60 -9.72 13.76 -6.71
N TRP A 61 -8.59 14.48 -6.79
CA TRP A 61 -7.28 13.98 -6.38
C TRP A 61 -7.23 13.45 -4.95
N LYS A 62 -7.89 14.14 -4.00
CA LYS A 62 -7.98 13.69 -2.61
C LYS A 62 -8.66 12.34 -2.52
N ARG A 63 -9.85 12.23 -3.10
CA ARG A 63 -10.64 11.00 -3.05
C ARG A 63 -9.94 9.85 -3.76
N ASP A 64 -9.40 10.07 -4.95
CA ASP A 64 -8.75 9.03 -5.74
C ASP A 64 -7.46 8.55 -5.04
N THR A 65 -6.66 9.46 -4.50
CA THR A 65 -5.49 9.10 -3.66
C THR A 65 -5.90 8.36 -2.41
N GLY A 66 -6.94 8.83 -1.73
CA GLY A 66 -7.42 8.19 -0.51
C GLY A 66 -7.95 6.78 -0.74
N LEU A 67 -8.64 6.53 -1.86
CA LEU A 67 -9.08 5.20 -2.27
C LEU A 67 -7.91 4.27 -2.57
N VAL A 68 -6.86 4.76 -3.24
CA VAL A 68 -5.64 3.97 -3.50
C VAL A 68 -4.98 3.58 -2.18
N LEU A 69 -4.75 4.54 -1.28
CA LEU A 69 -4.12 4.27 0.02
C LEU A 69 -4.94 3.30 0.89
N LEU A 70 -6.25 3.46 0.95
CA LEU A 70 -7.14 2.54 1.68
C LEU A 70 -7.15 1.14 1.08
N SER A 71 -7.21 1.04 -0.26
CA SER A 71 -7.21 -0.26 -0.95
C SER A 71 -5.90 -1.00 -0.70
N VAL A 72 -4.77 -0.30 -0.79
CA VAL A 72 -3.46 -0.86 -0.50
C VAL A 72 -3.35 -1.28 0.96
N ALA A 73 -3.76 -0.43 1.91
CA ALA A 73 -3.73 -0.78 3.33
C ALA A 73 -4.60 -2.01 3.62
N GLY A 74 -5.79 -2.10 3.02
CA GLY A 74 -6.68 -3.26 3.14
C GLY A 74 -6.07 -4.54 2.58
N VAL A 75 -5.50 -4.48 1.37
CA VAL A 75 -4.83 -5.64 0.74
C VAL A 75 -3.61 -6.07 1.56
N THR A 76 -2.78 -5.13 2.03
CA THR A 76 -1.64 -5.46 2.89
C THR A 76 -2.10 -6.07 4.22
N ALA A 77 -3.14 -5.53 4.86
CA ALA A 77 -3.66 -6.07 6.10
C ALA A 77 -4.17 -7.51 5.91
N PHE A 78 -4.91 -7.75 4.83
CA PHE A 78 -5.38 -9.08 4.46
C PHE A 78 -4.22 -10.06 4.19
N MET A 79 -3.19 -9.61 3.47
CA MET A 79 -1.99 -10.41 3.22
C MET A 79 -1.27 -10.77 4.51
N MET A 80 -1.03 -9.79 5.40
CA MET A 80 -0.33 -10.02 6.67
C MET A 80 -1.13 -10.95 7.59
N LEU A 81 -2.46 -10.80 7.62
CA LEU A 81 -3.33 -11.74 8.35
C LEU A 81 -3.24 -13.15 7.76
N SER A 82 -3.24 -13.28 6.44
CA SER A 82 -3.10 -14.57 5.75
C SER A 82 -1.75 -15.23 6.06
N ILE A 83 -0.67 -14.45 6.08
CA ILE A 83 0.67 -14.90 6.47
C ILE A 83 0.64 -15.44 7.91
N VAL A 84 0.07 -14.68 8.85
CA VAL A 84 -0.06 -15.12 10.25
C VAL A 84 -0.88 -16.41 10.37
N CYS A 85 -1.95 -16.56 9.59
CA CYS A 85 -2.74 -17.80 9.54
C CYS A 85 -1.94 -18.97 8.98
N LEU A 86 -1.17 -18.77 7.90
CA LEU A 86 -0.33 -19.82 7.30
C LEU A 86 0.75 -20.30 8.27
N PHE A 87 1.38 -19.41 9.03
CA PHE A 87 2.40 -19.79 10.01
C PHE A 87 1.85 -20.50 11.26
N LYS A 88 0.53 -20.49 11.48
CA LYS A 88 -0.09 -21.38 12.48
C LYS A 88 -0.25 -22.82 11.98
N SER A 89 -0.14 -23.07 10.68
CA SER A 89 -0.15 -24.42 10.13
C SER A 89 1.24 -25.04 10.28
N GLU A 90 1.34 -26.12 11.05
CA GLU A 90 2.59 -26.86 11.27
C GLU A 90 3.19 -27.36 9.94
N GLU A 91 2.35 -27.73 8.96
CA GLU A 91 2.78 -28.15 7.62
C GLU A 91 3.53 -27.04 6.87
N PHE A 92 3.06 -25.80 6.99
CA PHE A 92 3.65 -24.67 6.27
C PHE A 92 5.00 -24.28 6.88
N VAL A 93 5.10 -24.32 8.21
CA VAL A 93 6.36 -24.08 8.94
C VAL A 93 7.41 -25.12 8.58
N HIS A 94 7.00 -26.39 8.45
CA HIS A 94 7.92 -27.47 8.08
C HIS A 94 8.48 -27.32 6.66
N LEU A 95 7.67 -26.81 5.72
CA LEU A 95 8.05 -26.61 4.32
C LEU A 95 8.86 -25.33 4.06
N THR A 96 8.57 -24.24 4.78
CA THR A 96 9.21 -22.93 4.55
C THR A 96 10.39 -22.64 5.49
N GLY A 97 10.53 -23.41 6.57
CA GLY A 97 11.51 -23.19 7.62
C GLY A 97 11.17 -21.97 8.49
N GLU A 98 11.64 -21.97 9.74
CA GLU A 98 11.39 -20.88 10.72
C GLU A 98 11.86 -19.50 10.23
N ASN A 99 12.77 -19.45 9.26
CA ASN A 99 13.35 -18.23 8.70
C ASN A 99 12.35 -17.36 7.94
N ALA A 100 11.29 -17.95 7.36
CA ALA A 100 10.33 -17.19 6.56
C ALA A 100 9.49 -16.21 7.41
N PHE A 101 9.14 -16.59 8.65
CA PHE A 101 8.43 -15.69 9.57
C PHE A 101 9.33 -14.59 10.09
N ASN A 102 10.60 -14.93 10.39
CA ASN A 102 11.58 -13.97 10.85
C ASN A 102 11.79 -12.84 9.85
N ALA A 103 11.69 -13.11 8.54
CA ALA A 103 11.77 -12.11 7.49
C ALA A 103 10.67 -11.02 7.57
N PHE A 104 9.52 -11.28 8.20
CA PHE A 104 8.40 -10.32 8.34
C PHE A 104 8.19 -9.81 9.77
N SER A 105 9.17 -10.02 10.66
CA SER A 105 9.04 -9.73 12.10
C SER A 105 8.95 -8.23 12.46
N SER A 106 9.11 -7.31 11.51
CA SER A 106 8.99 -5.86 11.77
C SER A 106 7.54 -5.37 11.81
N PHE A 107 6.69 -6.02 12.61
CA PHE A 107 5.26 -5.72 12.74
C PHE A 107 4.99 -4.30 13.23
N TYR A 108 5.86 -3.71 14.07
CA TYR A 108 5.69 -2.33 14.53
C TYR A 108 5.88 -1.32 13.40
N ALA A 109 6.94 -1.46 12.60
CA ALA A 109 7.21 -0.54 11.49
C ALA A 109 6.18 -0.71 10.36
N GLY A 110 5.87 -1.96 9.99
CA GLY A 110 4.85 -2.26 9.00
C GLY A 110 3.46 -1.83 9.46
N GLY A 111 3.09 -2.13 10.70
CA GLY A 111 1.81 -1.75 11.30
C GLY A 111 1.64 -0.23 11.41
N ALA A 112 2.69 0.50 11.81
CA ALA A 112 2.67 1.95 11.87
C ALA A 112 2.47 2.57 10.47
N LEU A 113 3.20 2.08 9.46
CA LEU A 113 3.04 2.58 8.08
C LEU A 113 1.66 2.24 7.50
N LEU A 114 1.15 1.05 7.79
CA LEU A 114 -0.18 0.62 7.39
C LEU A 114 -1.27 1.48 8.04
N ALA A 115 -1.16 1.74 9.34
CA ALA A 115 -2.06 2.63 10.06
C ALA A 115 -2.00 4.08 9.54
N LEU A 116 -0.80 4.57 9.22
CA LEU A 116 -0.61 5.87 8.57
C LEU A 116 -1.32 5.94 7.21
N ASN A 117 -1.10 4.95 6.35
CA ASN A 117 -1.73 4.87 5.03
C ASN A 117 -3.26 4.77 5.13
N ALA A 118 -3.77 3.95 6.05
CA ALA A 118 -5.20 3.83 6.30
C ALA A 118 -5.79 5.14 6.83
N GLY A 119 -5.14 5.79 7.80
CA GLY A 119 -5.57 7.06 8.39
C GLY A 119 -5.57 8.21 7.39
N LEU A 120 -4.48 8.37 6.63
CA LEU A 120 -4.38 9.36 5.55
C LEU A 120 -5.38 9.08 4.45
N GLY A 121 -5.52 7.81 4.03
CA GLY A 121 -6.46 7.39 3.01
C GLY A 121 -7.90 7.72 3.40
N TRP A 122 -8.28 7.38 4.63
CA TRP A 122 -9.58 7.72 5.21
C TRP A 122 -9.83 9.23 5.27
N LEU A 123 -8.86 10.00 5.76
CA LEU A 123 -8.94 11.46 5.84
C LEU A 123 -9.13 12.09 4.46
N LEU A 124 -8.40 11.62 3.46
CA LEU A 124 -8.47 12.13 2.08
C LEU A 124 -9.80 11.78 1.41
N VAL A 125 -10.35 10.58 1.65
CA VAL A 125 -11.69 10.22 1.15
C VAL A 125 -12.77 11.07 1.83
N LYS A 126 -12.66 11.29 3.15
CA LYS A 126 -13.64 12.08 3.92
C LYS A 126 -13.65 13.56 3.53
N THR A 127 -12.48 14.13 3.25
CA THR A 127 -12.31 15.55 2.90
C THR A 127 -12.38 15.82 1.39
N GLY A 128 -12.41 14.76 0.57
CA GLY A 128 -12.47 14.87 -0.88
C GLY A 128 -13.88 15.18 -1.40
N PRO A 129 -13.99 15.87 -2.56
CA PRO A 129 -15.28 16.11 -3.20
C PRO A 129 -15.96 14.78 -3.53
N ARG A 130 -17.23 14.63 -3.11
CA ARG A 130 -18.05 13.47 -3.50
C ARG A 130 -18.40 13.57 -4.97
N ARG A 131 -18.30 12.46 -5.71
CA ARG A 131 -18.97 12.37 -7.01
C ARG A 131 -20.46 12.34 -6.73
N VAL A 132 -21.14 13.46 -6.94
CA VAL A 132 -22.60 13.47 -7.02
C VAL A 132 -22.92 12.69 -8.28
N ALA A 133 -23.60 11.54 -8.13
CA ALA A 133 -24.18 10.84 -9.26
C ALA A 133 -25.26 11.77 -9.81
N ILE A 134 -24.96 12.43 -10.93
CA ILE A 134 -26.02 13.01 -11.75
C ILE A 134 -26.48 11.82 -12.59
N GLU A 135 -27.63 11.27 -12.20
CA GLU A 135 -28.41 10.32 -13.01
C GLU A 135 -28.78 10.96 -14.35
#